data_AF-A0A0H2Y146-F1
#
_entry.id   AF-A0A0H2Y146-F1
#
_cell.length_a   1.000
_cell.length_b   1.000
_cell.length_c   1.000
_cell.angle_alpha   90.00
_cell.angle_beta   90.00
_cell.angle_gamma   90.00
#
_symmetry.space_group_name_H-M   'P 1'
#
loop_
_entity.id
_entity.type
_entity.pdbx_description
1 polymer ?
#
loop_
_entity_poly.entity_id
_entity_poly.type
_entity_poly.pdbx_seq_one_letter_code
_entity_poly.pdbx_strand_id
1 'polypeptide(L)'
;MKKLVNRPSDVVREMLEGIARQSPHLAILGDEHVLVRQPLPEPSQRPVAILSGGGSGHEPAHGGYVGEGMLSAAVCGEVFTSPSTDAVLAAIRASAGPNGALLIVKNYTGDRLNFGLAAELARAEGIPVETVIVADDVSLRGRVERGQRRGIAGTVLIHKLAGAAAARGLPLARVASIARDAAAELGTMGVALDGCTIPGADKSGFSLADHEIELGLGIHGEKGVERRAPLPADALADTLLSSIVADLVLDRDERVALFVNGLGATPDMELAIVLRAAFDNLSRRGIVVARAWAGTFLSALNMPGCSISVLRLNDERAALLDAPTQARAWPGGGLVNTRIRMAAAVSQDASPPPLDAAGRAWAARLQPALHAVAQTLIDHEQTLTDLDAAAGDGDLGASMRRAAQAILELPDTAYGTPAGALAALGAALRRAIAGSSGPFYATALLRASRRLADGADSAEPSPRDWAAAFRAAVDAISELGGAQAGDRTMLDALVPAVDAFGRALDGDRDPASAWAAAVEAAERGAEETTRMTPRAGRASYLGERAIGTPDGGAVAVSYWLRALLPHVR
;
A
#
# COMPACT_ATOMS: atom_id res chain seq x y z
N MET A 1 26.05 4.68 -1.33
CA MET A 1 25.30 3.47 -0.92
C MET A 1 23.96 3.88 -0.30
N LYS A 2 22.82 3.46 -0.86
CA LYS A 2 21.47 3.72 -0.30
C LYS A 2 20.97 2.51 0.50
N LYS A 3 21.56 2.25 1.67
CA LYS A 3 21.16 1.15 2.57
C LYS A 3 21.27 1.58 4.04
N LEU A 4 20.38 1.05 4.87
CA LEU A 4 20.38 1.27 6.32
C LEU A 4 21.24 0.18 6.99
N VAL A 5 22.56 0.31 6.86
CA VAL A 5 23.54 -0.64 7.39
C VAL A 5 24.75 0.11 7.94
N ASN A 6 25.43 -0.47 8.93
CA ASN A 6 26.70 0.05 9.42
C ASN A 6 27.84 -0.41 8.49
N ARG A 7 28.51 -1.51 8.84
CA ARG A 7 29.58 -2.11 8.04
C ARG A 7 29.02 -3.28 7.22
N PRO A 8 29.30 -3.36 5.90
CA PRO A 8 28.84 -4.48 5.07
C PRO A 8 29.21 -5.87 5.58
N SER A 9 30.34 -6.02 6.30
CA SER A 9 30.78 -7.28 6.91
C SER A 9 29.94 -7.73 8.10
N ASP A 10 29.23 -6.80 8.75
CA ASP A 10 28.58 -7.05 10.04
C ASP A 10 27.05 -7.20 9.86
N VAL A 11 26.55 -7.04 8.62
CA VAL A 11 25.11 -6.95 8.31
C VAL A 11 24.33 -8.18 8.75
N VAL A 12 24.89 -9.38 8.59
CA VAL A 12 24.21 -10.61 8.99
C VAL A 12 24.11 -10.67 10.51
N ARG A 13 25.22 -10.43 11.23
CA ARG A 13 25.22 -10.45 12.70
C ARG A 13 24.25 -9.42 13.29
N GLU A 14 24.34 -8.16 12.85
CA GLU A 14 23.47 -7.07 13.33
C GLU A 14 21.98 -7.37 13.04
N MET A 15 21.69 -7.95 11.88
CA MET A 15 20.34 -8.40 11.52
C MET A 15 19.83 -9.50 12.46
N LEU A 16 20.64 -10.52 12.76
CA LEU A 16 20.24 -11.59 13.69
C LEU A 16 19.99 -11.05 15.10
N GLU A 17 20.81 -10.10 15.56
CA GLU A 17 20.59 -9.39 16.83
C GLU A 17 19.26 -8.63 16.84
N GLY A 18 18.91 -7.97 15.74
CA GLY A 18 17.60 -7.34 15.56
C GLY A 18 16.43 -8.33 15.62
N ILE A 19 16.57 -9.50 15.00
CA ILE A 19 15.54 -10.57 15.03
C ILE A 19 15.41 -11.13 16.46
N ALA A 20 16.52 -11.41 17.13
CA ALA A 20 16.54 -11.93 18.50
C ALA A 20 15.94 -10.94 19.50
N ARG A 21 16.19 -9.63 19.33
CA ARG A 21 15.55 -8.58 20.16
C ARG A 21 14.03 -8.54 20.05
N GLN A 22 13.46 -8.96 18.92
CA GLN A 22 12.01 -8.97 18.70
C GLN A 22 11.34 -10.28 19.12
N SER A 23 12.12 -11.33 19.42
CA SER A 23 11.60 -12.69 19.62
C SER A 23 12.20 -13.29 20.90
N PRO A 24 11.53 -13.18 22.06
CA PRO A 24 12.06 -13.63 23.35
C PRO A 24 12.41 -15.11 23.41
N HIS A 25 11.87 -15.91 22.49
CA HIS A 25 12.10 -17.35 22.37
C HIS A 25 13.28 -17.71 21.45
N LEU A 26 14.13 -16.76 21.07
CA LEU A 26 15.28 -16.96 20.19
C LEU A 26 16.60 -16.59 20.86
N ALA A 27 17.66 -17.29 20.46
CA ALA A 27 19.04 -16.96 20.80
C ALA A 27 19.96 -17.11 19.59
N ILE A 28 21.07 -16.38 19.61
CA ILE A 28 22.17 -16.53 18.66
C ILE A 28 23.15 -17.56 19.22
N LEU A 29 23.53 -18.55 18.41
CA LEU A 29 24.41 -19.63 18.84
C LEU A 29 25.88 -19.18 18.86
N GLY A 30 26.32 -18.65 20.01
CA GLY A 30 27.71 -18.21 20.19
C GLY A 30 28.11 -17.11 19.19
N ASP A 31 29.22 -17.35 18.49
CA ASP A 31 29.74 -16.45 17.46
C ASP A 31 29.24 -16.79 16.05
N GLU A 32 28.48 -17.89 15.91
CA GLU A 32 27.93 -18.33 14.62
C GLU A 32 26.74 -17.46 14.18
N HIS A 33 26.54 -17.34 12.87
CA HIS A 33 25.35 -16.73 12.27
C HIS A 33 24.14 -17.68 12.29
N VAL A 34 23.79 -18.19 13.47
CA VAL A 34 22.71 -19.17 13.66
C VAL A 34 21.73 -18.67 14.71
N LEU A 35 20.45 -18.64 14.35
CA LEU A 35 19.35 -18.45 15.30
C LEU A 35 18.78 -19.80 15.71
N VAL A 36 18.66 -20.02 17.01
CA VAL A 36 18.08 -21.22 17.61
C VAL A 36 16.92 -20.85 18.54
N ARG A 37 15.95 -21.75 18.69
CA ARG A 37 14.87 -21.60 19.67
C ARG A 37 15.42 -21.72 21.11
N GLN A 38 14.88 -20.96 22.05
CA GLN A 38 15.21 -21.04 23.49
C GLN A 38 13.97 -20.75 24.37
N PRO A 39 13.80 -21.42 25.53
CA PRO A 39 14.54 -22.61 25.96
C PRO A 39 14.23 -23.82 25.06
N LEU A 40 15.20 -24.71 24.92
CA LEU A 40 14.97 -26.05 24.36
C LEU A 40 14.74 -27.03 25.52
N PRO A 41 13.84 -28.02 25.35
CA PRO A 41 13.78 -29.15 26.27
C PRO A 41 15.12 -29.88 26.37
N GLU A 42 15.27 -30.71 27.40
CA GLU A 42 16.38 -31.66 27.50
C GLU A 42 16.47 -32.50 26.22
N PRO A 43 17.68 -32.85 25.72
CA PRO A 43 17.86 -33.55 24.45
C PRO A 43 16.94 -34.77 24.25
N SER A 44 16.70 -35.56 25.30
CA SER A 44 15.82 -36.75 25.26
C SER A 44 14.34 -36.45 25.04
N GLN A 45 13.90 -35.21 25.28
CA GLN A 45 12.51 -34.76 25.15
C GLN A 45 12.28 -33.88 23.91
N ARG A 46 13.34 -33.55 23.17
CA ARG A 46 13.22 -32.70 21.98
C ARG A 46 12.45 -33.44 20.89
N PRO A 47 11.44 -32.81 20.25
CA PRO A 47 10.83 -33.37 19.05
C PRO A 47 11.85 -33.37 17.90
N VAL A 48 11.45 -33.86 16.73
CA VAL A 48 12.27 -33.74 15.51
C VAL A 48 12.63 -32.27 15.29
N ALA A 49 13.92 -31.96 15.22
CA ALA A 49 14.38 -30.59 14.97
C ALA A 49 14.21 -30.26 13.48
N ILE A 50 13.61 -29.12 13.16
CA ILE A 50 13.48 -28.64 11.78
C ILE A 50 14.50 -27.53 11.55
N LEU A 51 15.44 -27.74 10.64
CA LEU A 51 16.46 -26.75 10.33
C LEU A 51 16.37 -26.35 8.87
N SER A 52 16.61 -25.07 8.62
CA SER A 52 16.83 -24.54 7.27
C SER A 52 17.87 -23.44 7.30
N GLY A 53 18.17 -22.87 6.15
CA GLY A 53 19.19 -21.85 6.02
C GLY A 53 19.57 -21.57 4.57
N GLY A 54 20.73 -20.94 4.43
CA GLY A 54 21.28 -20.48 3.16
C GLY A 54 21.87 -19.08 3.31
N GLY A 55 22.23 -18.45 2.20
CA GLY A 55 22.69 -17.07 2.23
C GLY A 55 21.65 -16.10 2.78
N SER A 56 22.12 -15.06 3.46
CA SER A 56 21.27 -13.96 3.95
C SER A 56 20.85 -13.05 2.80
N GLY A 57 19.89 -12.15 3.07
CA GLY A 57 19.32 -11.25 2.06
C GLY A 57 17.96 -11.70 1.52
N HIS A 58 17.34 -12.70 2.17
CA HIS A 58 16.01 -13.21 1.83
C HIS A 58 15.00 -12.98 2.94
N GLU A 59 15.30 -12.09 3.87
CA GLU A 59 14.50 -11.88 5.06
C GLU A 59 13.03 -11.56 4.69
N PRO A 60 12.05 -12.13 5.43
CA PRO A 60 12.21 -12.82 6.72
C PRO A 60 12.76 -14.25 6.66
N ALA A 61 12.96 -14.84 5.47
CA ALA A 61 13.58 -16.15 5.36
C ALA A 61 15.08 -16.10 5.74
N HIS A 62 15.61 -16.96 6.60
CA HIS A 62 14.90 -17.99 7.39
C HIS A 62 14.73 -17.62 8.87
N GLY A 63 15.48 -16.63 9.36
CA GLY A 63 15.50 -16.27 10.78
C GLY A 63 14.14 -15.87 11.36
N GLY A 64 13.25 -15.27 10.55
CA GLY A 64 11.88 -14.94 10.96
C GLY A 64 10.96 -16.16 11.14
N TYR A 65 11.38 -17.33 10.68
CA TYR A 65 10.62 -18.59 10.76
C TYR A 65 11.07 -19.52 11.90
N VAL A 66 11.99 -19.06 12.76
CA VAL A 66 12.39 -19.81 13.95
C VAL A 66 11.36 -19.61 15.07
N GLY A 67 10.83 -20.72 15.58
CA GLY A 67 9.78 -20.75 16.58
C GLY A 67 9.06 -22.09 16.63
N GLU A 68 8.39 -22.37 17.74
CA GLU A 68 7.56 -23.58 17.87
C GLU A 68 6.56 -23.69 16.73
N GLY A 69 6.37 -24.88 16.15
CA GLY A 69 5.49 -25.09 15.00
C GLY A 69 6.06 -24.73 13.62
N MET A 70 7.31 -24.24 13.55
CA MET A 70 8.08 -24.01 12.30
C MET A 70 9.54 -24.46 12.47
N LEU A 71 10.54 -23.59 12.28
CA LEU A 71 11.95 -23.96 12.37
C LEU A 71 12.42 -24.00 13.83
N SER A 72 13.22 -25.01 14.17
CA SER A 72 13.98 -25.09 15.41
C SER A 72 15.24 -24.23 15.37
N ALA A 73 15.86 -24.12 14.19
CA ALA A 73 16.99 -23.24 13.94
C ALA A 73 17.05 -22.77 12.48
N ALA A 74 17.66 -21.60 12.27
CA ALA A 74 17.98 -21.05 10.95
C ALA A 74 19.48 -20.75 10.86
N VAL A 75 20.15 -21.32 9.86
CA VAL A 75 21.59 -21.15 9.61
C VAL A 75 21.77 -20.10 8.52
N CYS A 76 22.26 -18.91 8.87
CA CYS A 76 22.33 -17.76 7.98
C CYS A 76 23.77 -17.57 7.50
N GLY A 77 24.05 -17.82 6.23
CA GLY A 77 25.34 -17.50 5.64
C GLY A 77 25.49 -16.02 5.35
N GLU A 78 26.63 -15.63 4.76
CA GLU A 78 26.81 -14.29 4.22
C GLU A 78 25.75 -13.96 3.14
N VAL A 79 25.63 -12.68 2.77
CA VAL A 79 24.63 -12.27 1.78
C VAL A 79 24.79 -13.07 0.48
N PHE A 80 23.72 -13.78 0.09
CA PHE A 80 23.64 -14.68 -1.07
C PHE A 80 24.70 -15.80 -1.12
N THR A 81 25.30 -16.16 0.02
CA THR A 81 26.32 -17.21 0.11
C THR A 81 25.92 -18.25 1.14
N SER A 82 25.93 -19.53 0.76
CA SER A 82 25.62 -20.64 1.68
C SER A 82 26.41 -20.53 2.99
N PRO A 83 25.82 -20.86 4.15
CA PRO A 83 26.57 -21.02 5.39
C PRO A 83 27.59 -22.15 5.28
N SER A 84 28.57 -22.14 6.19
CA SER A 84 29.57 -23.20 6.29
C SER A 84 28.94 -24.51 6.80
N THR A 85 29.60 -25.62 6.47
CA THR A 85 29.23 -26.95 7.00
C THR A 85 29.24 -26.96 8.53
N ASP A 86 30.23 -26.33 9.17
CA ASP A 86 30.38 -26.31 10.63
C ASP A 86 29.26 -25.54 11.32
N ALA A 87 28.80 -24.41 10.74
CA ALA A 87 27.66 -23.67 11.27
C ALA A 87 26.36 -24.51 11.20
N VAL A 88 26.16 -25.26 10.12
CA VAL A 88 25.01 -26.18 10.01
C VAL A 88 25.12 -27.31 11.04
N LEU A 89 26.29 -27.91 11.19
CA LEU A 89 26.52 -28.97 12.18
C LEU A 89 26.32 -28.47 13.62
N ALA A 90 26.80 -27.26 13.93
CA ALA A 90 26.58 -26.61 15.22
C ALA A 90 25.08 -26.41 15.50
N ALA A 91 24.31 -25.98 14.51
CA ALA A 91 22.85 -25.83 14.63
C ALA A 91 22.15 -27.17 14.88
N ILE A 92 22.57 -28.24 14.20
CA ILE A 92 22.06 -29.61 14.41
C ILE A 92 22.33 -30.04 15.85
N ARG A 93 23.58 -29.94 16.32
CA ARG A 93 23.97 -30.31 17.69
C ARG A 93 23.21 -29.50 18.75
N ALA A 94 23.01 -28.21 18.51
CA ALA A 94 22.29 -27.33 19.43
C ALA A 94 20.80 -27.69 19.53
N SER A 95 20.17 -28.07 18.41
CA SER A 95 18.70 -28.16 18.30
C SER A 95 18.15 -29.58 18.38
N ALA A 96 18.91 -30.57 17.94
CA ALA A 96 18.44 -31.95 17.83
C ALA A 96 18.57 -32.72 19.15
N GLY A 97 17.91 -33.88 19.18
CA GLY A 97 18.01 -34.91 20.22
C GLY A 97 17.93 -36.30 19.58
N PRO A 98 17.63 -37.37 20.33
CA PRO A 98 17.50 -38.72 19.78
C PRO A 98 16.41 -38.87 18.71
N ASN A 99 15.40 -37.99 18.69
CA ASN A 99 14.38 -37.94 17.66
C ASN A 99 14.87 -37.38 16.32
N GLY A 100 16.11 -36.86 16.27
CA GLY A 100 16.79 -36.46 15.05
C GLY A 100 16.43 -35.07 14.51
N ALA A 101 16.88 -34.80 13.29
CA ALA A 101 16.73 -33.52 12.60
C ALA A 101 16.32 -33.70 11.14
N LEU A 102 15.45 -32.82 10.64
CA LEU A 102 15.15 -32.65 9.22
C LEU A 102 15.78 -31.35 8.71
N LEU A 103 16.63 -31.47 7.70
CA LEU A 103 17.19 -30.33 6.97
C LEU A 103 16.32 -30.03 5.74
N ILE A 104 15.71 -28.84 5.71
CA ILE A 104 14.99 -28.32 4.54
C ILE A 104 15.93 -27.38 3.79
N VAL A 105 16.35 -27.79 2.59
CA VAL A 105 17.43 -27.13 1.84
C VAL A 105 16.88 -26.61 0.52
N LYS A 106 17.05 -25.31 0.26
CA LYS A 106 16.75 -24.72 -1.05
C LYS A 106 17.73 -25.30 -2.08
N ASN A 107 17.27 -25.63 -3.29
CA ASN A 107 18.09 -26.34 -4.27
C ASN A 107 19.13 -25.43 -4.96
N TYR A 108 20.17 -25.06 -4.21
CA TYR A 108 21.36 -24.35 -4.67
C TYR A 108 22.59 -25.19 -4.37
N THR A 109 23.58 -25.18 -5.27
CA THR A 109 24.77 -26.05 -5.14
C THR A 109 25.49 -25.87 -3.81
N GLY A 110 25.76 -24.62 -3.41
CA GLY A 110 26.42 -24.32 -2.14
C GLY A 110 25.64 -24.87 -0.94
N ASP A 111 24.32 -24.62 -0.90
CA ASP A 111 23.44 -25.07 0.18
C ASP A 111 23.41 -26.61 0.25
N ARG A 112 23.27 -27.31 -0.89
CA ARG A 112 23.25 -28.78 -0.93
C ARG A 112 24.54 -29.41 -0.41
N LEU A 113 25.68 -28.86 -0.80
CA LEU A 113 26.99 -29.41 -0.42
C LEU A 113 27.24 -29.21 1.07
N ASN A 114 27.04 -28.00 1.59
CA ASN A 114 27.30 -27.69 3.00
C ASN A 114 26.31 -28.40 3.94
N PHE A 115 25.01 -28.38 3.64
CA PHE A 115 24.02 -29.08 4.45
C PHE A 115 24.14 -30.60 4.32
N GLY A 116 24.50 -31.10 3.13
CA GLY A 116 24.73 -32.52 2.89
C GLY A 116 25.90 -33.05 3.72
N LEU A 117 27.04 -32.36 3.70
CA LEU A 117 28.20 -32.75 4.51
C LEU A 117 27.91 -32.65 6.02
N ALA A 118 27.19 -31.61 6.46
CA ALA A 118 26.80 -31.48 7.86
C ALA A 118 25.86 -32.61 8.31
N ALA A 119 24.95 -33.07 7.44
CA ALA A 119 24.11 -34.24 7.72
C ALA A 119 24.92 -35.52 7.88
N GLU A 120 25.92 -35.76 7.02
CA GLU A 120 26.82 -36.92 7.15
C GLU A 120 27.62 -36.89 8.47
N LEU A 121 28.16 -35.73 8.82
CA LEU A 121 28.90 -35.55 10.08
C LEU A 121 28.00 -35.78 11.31
N ALA A 122 26.79 -35.22 11.30
CA ALA A 122 25.83 -35.42 12.38
C ALA A 122 25.39 -36.89 12.53
N ARG A 123 25.21 -37.61 11.41
CA ARG A 123 24.93 -39.06 11.44
C ARG A 123 26.10 -39.86 12.00
N ALA A 124 27.34 -39.49 11.65
CA ALA A 124 28.55 -40.10 12.23
C ALA A 124 28.64 -39.87 13.75
N GLU A 125 28.06 -38.79 14.26
CA GLU A 125 27.92 -38.49 15.69
C GLU A 125 26.70 -39.18 16.35
N GLY A 126 25.93 -39.96 15.60
CA GLY A 126 24.76 -40.69 16.10
C GLY A 126 23.47 -39.87 16.17
N ILE A 127 23.42 -38.67 15.57
CA ILE A 127 22.20 -37.88 15.44
C ILE A 127 21.48 -38.30 14.15
N PRO A 128 20.25 -38.85 14.20
CA PRO A 128 19.50 -39.17 12.98
C PRO A 128 19.20 -37.90 12.19
N VAL A 129 19.53 -37.87 10.90
CA VAL A 129 19.26 -36.72 10.03
C VAL A 129 18.61 -37.16 8.73
N GLU A 130 17.55 -36.48 8.32
CA GLU A 130 16.95 -36.53 6.98
C GLU A 130 17.15 -35.19 6.26
N THR A 131 17.18 -35.23 4.92
CA THR A 131 17.28 -34.02 4.09
C THR A 131 16.17 -34.00 3.06
N VAL A 132 15.51 -32.85 2.92
CA VAL A 132 14.53 -32.57 1.87
C VAL A 132 15.00 -31.36 1.08
N ILE A 133 15.17 -31.58 -0.23
CA ILE A 133 15.53 -30.52 -1.18
C ILE A 133 14.26 -29.92 -1.76
N VAL A 134 14.12 -28.59 -1.68
CA VAL A 134 13.02 -27.84 -2.29
C VAL A 134 13.48 -27.26 -3.62
N ALA A 135 12.81 -27.65 -4.70
CA ALA A 135 13.12 -27.29 -6.09
C ALA A 135 11.84 -26.86 -6.83
N ASP A 136 11.19 -25.83 -6.30
CA ASP A 136 9.84 -25.39 -6.70
C ASP A 136 9.82 -24.41 -7.87
N ASP A 137 10.95 -23.88 -8.33
CA ASP A 137 10.98 -22.91 -9.43
C ASP A 137 10.64 -23.54 -10.80
N VAL A 138 9.41 -23.30 -11.27
CA VAL A 138 8.90 -23.86 -12.54
C VAL A 138 9.38 -23.12 -13.77
N SER A 139 10.06 -21.97 -13.63
CA SER A 139 10.54 -21.23 -14.81
C SER A 139 11.55 -22.04 -15.64
N LEU A 140 12.23 -22.99 -15.00
CA LEU A 140 13.21 -23.88 -15.61
C LEU A 140 12.61 -25.19 -16.14
N ARG A 141 11.27 -25.35 -16.11
CA ARG A 141 10.57 -26.49 -16.70
C ARG A 141 10.94 -26.65 -18.17
N GLY A 142 11.22 -27.89 -18.58
CA GLY A 142 11.63 -28.23 -19.96
C GLY A 142 13.05 -27.79 -20.33
N ARG A 143 13.77 -27.11 -19.43
CA ARG A 143 15.18 -26.71 -19.61
C ARG A 143 16.13 -27.60 -18.81
N VAL A 144 15.72 -27.98 -17.60
CA VAL A 144 16.47 -28.86 -16.70
C VAL A 144 15.55 -29.85 -15.99
N GLU A 145 16.13 -30.91 -15.46
CA GLU A 145 15.42 -31.87 -14.61
C GLU A 145 14.91 -31.19 -13.34
N ARG A 146 13.79 -31.68 -12.77
CA ARG A 146 13.21 -31.05 -11.57
C ARG A 146 14.20 -30.92 -10.41
N GLY A 147 15.02 -31.93 -10.20
CA GLY A 147 16.07 -31.94 -9.17
C GLY A 147 17.22 -30.94 -9.39
N GLN A 148 17.22 -30.19 -10.50
CA GLN A 148 18.17 -29.12 -10.81
C GLN A 148 17.52 -27.72 -10.77
N ARG A 149 16.20 -27.63 -10.58
CA ARG A 149 15.48 -26.35 -10.49
C ARG A 149 15.77 -25.65 -9.16
N ARG A 150 15.71 -24.33 -9.12
CA ARG A 150 15.97 -23.54 -7.91
C ARG A 150 14.89 -23.77 -6.84
N GLY A 151 15.26 -23.60 -5.57
CA GLY A 151 14.35 -23.54 -4.44
C GLY A 151 14.08 -22.11 -4.01
N ILE A 152 12.84 -21.64 -4.11
CA ILE A 152 12.47 -20.23 -3.92
C ILE A 152 11.34 -20.10 -2.89
N ALA A 153 10.41 -19.15 -3.07
CA ALA A 153 9.46 -18.70 -2.06
C ALA A 153 8.59 -19.82 -1.46
N GLY A 154 8.25 -20.85 -2.23
CA GLY A 154 7.43 -21.96 -1.76
C GLY A 154 8.08 -22.79 -0.65
N THR A 155 9.42 -22.69 -0.48
CA THR A 155 10.16 -23.30 0.64
C THR A 155 9.55 -22.94 2.00
N VAL A 156 9.01 -21.74 2.17
CA VAL A 156 8.39 -21.30 3.43
C VAL A 156 7.16 -22.15 3.80
N LEU A 157 6.39 -22.60 2.80
CA LEU A 157 5.26 -23.52 3.04
C LEU A 157 5.75 -24.88 3.54
N ILE A 158 6.89 -25.35 3.06
CA ILE A 158 7.50 -26.62 3.50
C ILE A 158 7.98 -26.50 4.96
N HIS A 159 8.56 -25.36 5.34
CA HIS A 159 8.90 -25.07 6.75
C HIS A 159 7.68 -25.20 7.65
N LYS A 160 6.55 -24.62 7.22
CA LYS A 160 5.31 -24.61 8.00
C LYS A 160 4.75 -26.01 8.19
N LEU A 161 4.71 -26.81 7.13
CA LEU A 161 4.21 -28.18 7.17
C LEU A 161 5.09 -29.08 8.05
N ALA A 162 6.41 -29.03 7.84
CA ALA A 162 7.37 -29.84 8.59
C ALA A 162 7.41 -29.47 10.07
N GLY A 163 7.43 -28.17 10.39
CA GLY A 163 7.42 -27.68 11.76
C GLY A 163 6.15 -28.03 12.52
N ALA A 164 4.98 -27.91 11.88
CA ALA A 164 3.72 -28.32 12.49
C ALA A 164 3.66 -29.84 12.70
N ALA A 165 4.20 -30.63 11.77
CA ALA A 165 4.27 -32.08 11.88
C ALA A 165 5.20 -32.51 13.03
N ALA A 166 6.36 -31.88 13.17
CA ALA A 166 7.28 -32.12 14.28
C ALA A 166 6.70 -31.68 15.63
N ALA A 167 6.00 -30.55 15.70
CA ALA A 167 5.32 -30.08 16.90
C ALA A 167 4.21 -31.04 17.37
N ARG A 168 3.62 -31.83 16.46
CA ARG A 168 2.68 -32.92 16.79
C ARG A 168 3.39 -34.19 17.30
N GLY A 169 4.71 -34.18 17.42
CA GLY A 169 5.50 -35.32 17.89
C GLY A 169 5.64 -36.45 16.86
N LEU A 170 5.42 -36.17 15.57
CA LEU A 170 5.59 -37.18 14.53
C LEU A 170 7.07 -37.60 14.38
N PRO A 171 7.35 -38.88 14.07
CA PRO A 171 8.72 -39.37 13.92
C PRO A 171 9.40 -38.79 12.67
N LEU A 172 10.73 -38.70 12.70
CA LEU A 172 11.56 -38.08 11.65
C LEU A 172 11.19 -38.52 10.23
N ALA A 173 11.04 -39.83 10.01
CA ALA A 173 10.68 -40.39 8.71
C ALA A 173 9.32 -39.86 8.19
N ARG A 174 8.33 -39.70 9.07
CA ARG A 174 7.02 -39.17 8.69
C ARG A 174 7.08 -37.68 8.40
N VAL A 175 7.80 -36.91 9.21
CA VAL A 175 8.01 -35.47 8.97
C VAL A 175 8.72 -35.25 7.63
N ALA A 176 9.77 -36.04 7.34
CA ALA A 176 10.49 -35.99 6.08
C ALA A 176 9.61 -36.35 4.88
N SER A 177 8.75 -37.38 4.99
CA SER A 177 7.77 -37.73 3.96
C SER A 177 6.78 -36.58 3.70
N ILE A 178 6.17 -35.99 4.74
CA ILE A 178 5.24 -34.86 4.56
C ILE A 178 5.92 -33.70 3.81
N ALA A 179 7.14 -33.34 4.21
CA ALA A 179 7.89 -32.27 3.58
C ALA A 179 8.26 -32.59 2.13
N ARG A 180 8.71 -33.82 1.85
CA ARG A 180 9.11 -34.29 0.51
C ARG A 180 7.90 -34.35 -0.44
N ASP A 181 6.78 -34.89 0.02
CA ASP A 181 5.55 -35.01 -0.76
C ASP A 181 4.98 -33.63 -1.07
N ALA A 182 5.00 -32.71 -0.10
CA ALA A 182 4.57 -31.33 -0.32
C ALA A 182 5.49 -30.56 -1.28
N ALA A 183 6.81 -30.72 -1.15
CA ALA A 183 7.76 -30.12 -2.09
C ALA A 183 7.58 -30.66 -3.51
N ALA A 184 7.16 -31.94 -3.64
CA ALA A 184 6.84 -32.56 -4.92
C ALA A 184 5.53 -32.05 -5.54
N GLU A 185 4.65 -31.38 -4.80
CA GLU A 185 3.37 -30.84 -5.30
C GLU A 185 3.28 -29.32 -5.15
N LEU A 186 4.46 -28.68 -5.15
CA LEU A 186 4.67 -27.23 -5.06
C LEU A 186 5.34 -26.73 -6.34
N GLY A 187 4.82 -25.63 -6.88
CA GLY A 187 5.39 -24.92 -8.03
C GLY A 187 5.33 -23.41 -7.82
N THR A 188 6.41 -22.71 -8.19
CA THR A 188 6.58 -21.27 -8.03
C THR A 188 7.17 -20.66 -9.29
N MET A 189 6.68 -19.48 -9.70
CA MET A 189 7.30 -18.69 -10.76
C MET A 189 7.35 -17.21 -10.36
N GLY A 190 8.51 -16.58 -10.60
CA GLY A 190 8.77 -15.18 -10.27
C GLY A 190 8.83 -14.25 -11.47
N VAL A 191 8.78 -12.96 -11.19
CA VAL A 191 9.04 -11.86 -12.10
C VAL A 191 9.79 -10.75 -11.36
N ALA A 192 10.84 -10.24 -11.97
CA ALA A 192 11.57 -9.07 -11.51
C ALA A 192 11.29 -7.87 -12.41
N LEU A 193 11.13 -6.70 -11.80
CA LEU A 193 11.01 -5.42 -12.48
C LEU A 193 12.37 -4.70 -12.61
N ASP A 194 13.34 -5.08 -11.77
CA ASP A 194 14.75 -4.69 -11.84
C ASP A 194 15.58 -5.61 -10.91
N GLY A 195 16.90 -5.43 -10.85
CA GLY A 195 17.78 -6.16 -9.94
C GLY A 195 17.78 -5.69 -8.49
N CYS A 196 18.56 -6.38 -7.66
CA CYS A 196 18.84 -5.97 -6.28
C CYS A 196 20.29 -5.57 -6.07
N THR A 197 20.53 -4.68 -5.10
CA THR A 197 21.87 -4.22 -4.75
C THR A 197 22.34 -4.93 -3.49
N ILE A 198 23.51 -5.54 -3.52
CA ILE A 198 24.13 -6.20 -2.34
C ILE A 198 24.71 -5.12 -1.40
N PRO A 199 24.66 -5.26 -0.06
CA PRO A 199 25.38 -4.37 0.85
C PRO A 199 26.86 -4.26 0.51
N GLY A 200 27.40 -3.04 0.46
CA GLY A 200 28.77 -2.80 -0.01
C GLY A 200 28.91 -2.51 -1.51
N ALA A 201 27.91 -2.83 -2.34
CA ALA A 201 27.95 -2.54 -3.78
C ALA A 201 27.35 -1.15 -4.10
N ASP A 202 27.92 -0.49 -5.11
CA ASP A 202 27.42 0.81 -5.59
C ASP A 202 26.17 0.69 -6.46
N LYS A 203 26.07 -0.41 -7.23
CA LYS A 203 24.99 -0.69 -8.18
C LYS A 203 24.59 -2.16 -8.09
N SER A 204 23.41 -2.47 -8.61
CA SER A 204 22.97 -3.85 -8.81
C SER A 204 23.89 -4.56 -9.81
N GLY A 205 24.12 -5.87 -9.60
CA GLY A 205 24.85 -6.72 -10.55
C GLY A 205 24.06 -7.04 -11.82
N PHE A 206 22.76 -6.69 -11.82
CA PHE A 206 21.83 -6.91 -12.90
C PHE A 206 20.89 -5.70 -13.02
N SER A 207 20.63 -5.22 -14.23
CA SER A 207 19.66 -4.15 -14.47
C SER A 207 18.79 -4.45 -15.69
N LEU A 208 17.58 -3.91 -15.67
CA LEU A 208 16.65 -3.89 -16.79
C LEU A 208 16.50 -2.48 -17.34
N ALA A 209 16.13 -2.36 -18.62
CA ALA A 209 15.70 -1.07 -19.15
C ALA A 209 14.30 -0.71 -18.61
N ASP A 210 13.93 0.57 -18.63
CA ASP A 210 12.64 1.07 -18.10
C ASP A 210 11.39 0.39 -18.70
N HIS A 211 11.54 -0.23 -19.87
CA HIS A 211 10.48 -0.93 -20.61
C HIS A 211 10.69 -2.45 -20.62
N GLU A 212 11.47 -3.00 -19.69
CA GLU A 212 11.74 -4.42 -19.55
C GLU A 212 11.36 -4.96 -18.17
N ILE A 213 10.81 -6.18 -18.15
CA ILE A 213 10.68 -7.04 -16.99
C ILE A 213 11.36 -8.38 -17.29
N GLU A 214 11.76 -9.14 -16.27
CA GLU A 214 12.40 -10.45 -16.44
C GLU A 214 11.62 -11.55 -15.72
N LEU A 215 11.16 -12.53 -16.49
CA LEU A 215 10.41 -13.69 -16.00
C LEU A 215 11.35 -14.79 -15.53
N GLY A 216 11.00 -15.42 -14.40
CA GLY A 216 11.75 -16.53 -13.84
C GLY A 216 13.11 -16.15 -13.28
N LEU A 217 13.30 -14.89 -12.84
CA LEU A 217 14.54 -14.45 -12.22
C LEU A 217 14.73 -15.13 -10.84
N GLY A 218 15.98 -15.48 -10.52
CA GLY A 218 16.32 -16.17 -9.27
C GLY A 218 16.44 -15.23 -8.07
N ILE A 219 16.40 -15.78 -6.85
CA ILE A 219 16.41 -14.97 -5.63
C ILE A 219 17.77 -14.33 -5.31
N HIS A 220 18.86 -14.73 -5.98
CA HIS A 220 20.19 -14.13 -5.80
C HIS A 220 20.57 -13.21 -6.98
N GLY A 221 19.60 -12.80 -7.81
CA GLY A 221 19.85 -12.00 -9.01
C GLY A 221 20.29 -12.82 -10.24
N GLU A 222 20.15 -14.14 -10.21
CA GLU A 222 20.46 -14.98 -11.36
C GLU A 222 19.47 -14.72 -12.50
N LYS A 223 19.98 -14.54 -13.72
CA LYS A 223 19.16 -14.29 -14.91
C LYS A 223 17.98 -15.24 -15.00
N GLY A 224 16.83 -14.68 -15.36
CA GLY A 224 15.63 -15.41 -15.68
C GLY A 224 15.68 -16.07 -17.05
N VAL A 225 14.51 -16.50 -17.49
CA VAL A 225 14.36 -17.30 -18.72
C VAL A 225 13.88 -16.48 -19.92
N GLU A 226 13.34 -15.29 -19.67
CA GLU A 226 12.77 -14.41 -20.69
C GLU A 226 12.72 -12.95 -20.20
N ARG A 227 13.23 -12.02 -21.02
CA ARG A 227 12.98 -10.58 -20.89
C ARG A 227 11.88 -10.16 -21.83
N ARG A 228 11.01 -9.25 -21.39
CA ARG A 228 9.90 -8.75 -22.20
C ARG A 228 9.40 -7.39 -21.72
N ALA A 229 8.51 -6.78 -22.48
CA ALA A 229 7.81 -5.57 -22.05
C ALA A 229 6.88 -5.83 -20.84
N PRO A 230 6.70 -4.84 -19.95
CA PRO A 230 5.74 -4.92 -18.85
C PRO A 230 4.33 -5.34 -19.31
N LEU A 231 3.66 -6.14 -18.48
CA LEU A 231 2.30 -6.61 -18.71
C LEU A 231 1.35 -6.05 -17.65
N PRO A 232 0.06 -5.84 -17.98
CA PRO A 232 -0.97 -5.65 -16.97
C PRO A 232 -0.97 -6.82 -15.97
N ALA A 233 -1.24 -6.54 -14.69
CA ALA A 233 -1.14 -7.53 -13.62
C ALA A 233 -1.95 -8.82 -13.87
N ASP A 234 -3.14 -8.71 -14.47
CA ASP A 234 -3.98 -9.87 -14.82
C ASP A 234 -3.31 -10.79 -15.86
N ALA A 235 -2.66 -10.20 -16.87
CA ALA A 235 -1.94 -10.93 -17.91
C ALA A 235 -0.61 -11.51 -17.39
N LEU A 236 0.07 -10.78 -16.51
CA LEU A 236 1.27 -11.25 -15.82
C LEU A 236 0.95 -12.47 -14.94
N ALA A 237 -0.11 -12.38 -14.12
CA ALA A 237 -0.56 -13.49 -13.29
C ALA A 237 -0.94 -14.72 -14.13
N ASP A 238 -1.62 -14.53 -15.27
CA ASP A 238 -1.92 -15.63 -16.19
C ASP A 238 -0.66 -16.30 -16.77
N THR A 239 0.35 -15.50 -17.13
CA THR A 239 1.63 -16.01 -17.64
C THR A 239 2.33 -16.90 -16.60
N LEU A 240 2.44 -16.41 -15.36
CA LEU A 240 3.08 -17.15 -14.27
C LEU A 240 2.29 -18.41 -13.89
N LEU A 241 0.97 -18.28 -13.70
CA LEU A 241 0.11 -19.40 -13.32
C LEU A 241 -0.03 -20.46 -14.40
N SER A 242 0.01 -20.08 -15.69
CA SER A 242 -0.01 -21.07 -16.78
C SER A 242 1.17 -22.04 -16.68
N SER A 243 2.37 -21.53 -16.38
CA SER A 243 3.55 -22.37 -16.18
C SER A 243 3.40 -23.27 -14.95
N ILE A 244 2.87 -22.75 -13.85
CA ILE A 244 2.69 -23.50 -12.59
C ILE A 244 1.63 -24.60 -12.77
N VAL A 245 0.46 -24.26 -13.31
CA VAL A 245 -0.65 -25.22 -13.56
C VAL A 245 -0.20 -26.32 -14.50
N ALA A 246 0.57 -26.00 -15.55
CA ALA A 246 1.06 -26.98 -16.50
C ALA A 246 2.18 -27.87 -15.94
N ASP A 247 2.98 -27.38 -14.98
CA ASP A 247 4.00 -28.21 -14.30
C ASP A 247 3.38 -29.17 -13.29
N LEU A 248 2.42 -28.69 -12.50
CA LEU A 248 1.73 -29.46 -11.47
C LEU A 248 0.62 -30.35 -12.03
N VAL A 249 0.21 -30.15 -13.29
CA VAL A 249 -0.92 -30.83 -13.94
C VAL A 249 -2.16 -30.71 -13.05
N LEU A 250 -2.52 -29.48 -12.69
CA LEU A 250 -3.68 -29.22 -11.85
C LEU A 250 -4.98 -29.31 -12.66
N ASP A 251 -5.91 -30.13 -12.16
CA ASP A 251 -7.24 -30.30 -12.72
C ASP A 251 -8.31 -29.48 -11.97
N ARG A 252 -9.52 -29.47 -12.53
CA ARG A 252 -10.70 -28.83 -11.92
C ARG A 252 -11.01 -29.46 -10.57
N ASP A 253 -11.59 -28.66 -9.68
CA ASP A 253 -12.02 -29.02 -8.33
C ASP A 253 -10.89 -29.39 -7.35
N GLU A 254 -9.63 -29.38 -7.80
CA GLU A 254 -8.47 -29.51 -6.93
C GLU A 254 -8.34 -28.33 -5.97
N ARG A 255 -7.94 -28.62 -4.73
CA ARG A 255 -7.74 -27.62 -3.68
C ARG A 255 -6.27 -27.20 -3.62
N VAL A 256 -6.03 -25.89 -3.55
CA VAL A 256 -4.67 -25.34 -3.48
C VAL A 256 -4.52 -24.25 -2.43
N ALA A 257 -3.28 -24.08 -1.98
CA ALA A 257 -2.80 -22.89 -1.29
C ALA A 257 -2.12 -21.97 -2.31
N LEU A 258 -2.50 -20.70 -2.32
CA LEU A 258 -1.95 -19.65 -3.16
C LEU A 258 -1.05 -18.73 -2.32
N PHE A 259 0.17 -18.46 -2.79
CA PHE A 259 1.14 -17.69 -2.03
C PHE A 259 1.79 -16.65 -2.93
N VAL A 260 1.41 -15.37 -2.75
CA VAL A 260 1.97 -14.25 -3.51
C VAL A 260 3.07 -13.61 -2.67
N ASN A 261 4.32 -13.82 -3.10
CA ASN A 261 5.51 -13.38 -2.39
C ASN A 261 6.15 -12.17 -3.08
N GLY A 262 6.32 -11.06 -2.36
CA GLY A 262 7.13 -9.93 -2.78
C GLY A 262 8.63 -10.22 -2.69
N LEU A 263 9.41 -9.65 -3.61
CA LEU A 263 10.88 -9.83 -3.67
C LEU A 263 11.65 -8.75 -2.88
N GLY A 264 10.95 -7.85 -2.20
CA GLY A 264 11.54 -6.87 -1.28
C GLY A 264 11.00 -5.45 -1.47
N ALA A 265 11.05 -4.92 -2.69
CA ALA A 265 10.70 -3.51 -2.96
C ALA A 265 9.32 -3.31 -3.60
N THR A 266 8.50 -4.35 -3.72
CA THR A 266 7.13 -4.25 -4.24
C THR A 266 6.15 -3.89 -3.13
N PRO A 267 5.38 -2.78 -3.26
CA PRO A 267 4.39 -2.37 -2.27
C PRO A 267 3.25 -3.38 -2.07
N ASP A 268 2.68 -3.43 -0.86
CA ASP A 268 1.55 -4.32 -0.54
C ASP A 268 0.33 -4.08 -1.43
N MET A 269 0.10 -2.85 -1.89
CA MET A 269 -1.00 -2.55 -2.83
C MET A 269 -0.85 -3.32 -4.15
N GLU A 270 0.37 -3.46 -4.66
CA GLU A 270 0.65 -4.21 -5.89
C GLU A 270 0.52 -5.71 -5.64
N LEU A 271 1.01 -6.20 -4.49
CA LEU A 271 0.85 -7.60 -4.10
C LEU A 271 -0.64 -7.98 -3.94
N ALA A 272 -1.47 -7.08 -3.42
CA ALA A 272 -2.92 -7.28 -3.33
C ALA A 272 -3.59 -7.35 -4.72
N ILE A 273 -3.13 -6.54 -5.68
CA ILE A 273 -3.59 -6.61 -7.08
C ILE A 273 -3.20 -7.95 -7.71
N VAL A 274 -1.95 -8.40 -7.52
CA VAL A 274 -1.48 -9.70 -8.02
C VAL A 274 -2.24 -10.85 -7.36
N LEU A 275 -2.52 -10.79 -6.06
CA LEU A 275 -3.33 -11.78 -5.36
C LEU A 275 -4.74 -11.87 -5.95
N ARG A 276 -5.42 -10.74 -6.17
CA ARG A 276 -6.73 -10.70 -6.83
C ARG A 276 -6.65 -11.38 -8.20
N ALA A 277 -5.70 -10.95 -9.03
CA ALA A 277 -5.50 -11.49 -10.37
C ALA A 277 -5.27 -13.01 -10.38
N ALA A 278 -4.40 -13.49 -9.49
CA ALA A 278 -4.06 -14.91 -9.36
C ALA A 278 -5.23 -15.76 -8.84
N PHE A 279 -5.96 -15.25 -7.84
CA PHE A 279 -7.15 -15.89 -7.28
C PHE A 279 -8.25 -16.05 -8.33
N ASP A 280 -8.54 -14.97 -9.07
CA ASP A 280 -9.54 -15.00 -10.13
C ASP A 280 -9.12 -15.91 -11.29
N ASN A 281 -7.83 -15.95 -11.61
CA ASN A 281 -7.28 -16.83 -12.64
C ASN A 281 -7.48 -18.31 -12.30
N LEU A 282 -7.08 -18.74 -11.10
CA LEU A 282 -7.29 -20.11 -10.63
C LEU A 282 -8.79 -20.47 -10.56
N SER A 283 -9.62 -19.53 -10.08
CA SER A 283 -11.08 -19.71 -10.02
C SER A 283 -11.69 -19.90 -11.42
N ARG A 284 -11.26 -19.14 -12.43
CA ARG A 284 -11.70 -19.34 -13.84
C ARG A 284 -11.28 -20.70 -14.40
N ARG A 285 -10.14 -21.25 -13.96
CA ARG A 285 -9.68 -22.60 -14.31
C ARG A 285 -10.44 -23.70 -13.56
N GLY A 286 -11.32 -23.35 -12.62
CA GLY A 286 -12.05 -24.31 -11.78
C GLY A 286 -11.21 -24.89 -10.63
N ILE A 287 -10.06 -24.28 -10.30
CA ILE A 287 -9.20 -24.69 -9.20
C ILE A 287 -9.66 -23.97 -7.92
N VAL A 288 -9.82 -24.71 -6.83
CA VAL A 288 -10.33 -24.19 -5.54
C VAL A 288 -9.18 -23.66 -4.71
N VAL A 289 -9.05 -22.33 -4.64
CA VAL A 289 -8.11 -21.69 -3.70
C VAL A 289 -8.70 -21.79 -2.30
N ALA A 290 -8.15 -22.68 -1.47
CA ALA A 290 -8.63 -22.89 -0.10
C ALA A 290 -7.84 -22.07 0.93
N ARG A 291 -6.58 -21.74 0.62
CA ARG A 291 -5.76 -20.84 1.42
C ARG A 291 -5.07 -19.81 0.54
N ALA A 292 -4.93 -18.57 1.01
CA ALA A 292 -4.14 -17.57 0.31
C ALA A 292 -3.42 -16.60 1.24
N TRP A 293 -2.23 -16.16 0.81
CA TRP A 293 -1.43 -15.12 1.47
C TRP A 293 -0.77 -14.21 0.44
N ALA A 294 -0.58 -12.94 0.81
CA ALA A 294 0.21 -11.97 0.05
C ALA A 294 1.08 -11.16 1.00
N GLY A 295 2.34 -10.93 0.62
CA GLY A 295 3.33 -10.20 1.41
C GLY A 295 4.76 -10.59 1.05
N THR A 296 5.74 -10.12 1.81
CA THR A 296 7.15 -10.51 1.63
C THR A 296 7.51 -11.63 2.60
N PHE A 297 7.73 -12.83 2.07
CA PHE A 297 8.01 -14.04 2.84
C PHE A 297 9.41 -14.60 2.58
N LEU A 298 9.89 -14.50 1.35
CA LEU A 298 11.25 -14.80 0.96
C LEU A 298 11.68 -13.74 -0.06
N SER A 299 12.38 -12.72 0.43
CA SER A 299 12.79 -11.58 -0.38
C SER A 299 14.05 -11.87 -1.19
N ALA A 300 14.50 -10.87 -1.92
CA ALA A 300 15.83 -10.79 -2.51
C ALA A 300 16.30 -9.35 -2.35
N LEU A 301 16.65 -8.99 -1.11
CA LEU A 301 17.02 -7.65 -0.68
C LEU A 301 15.96 -6.60 -1.10
N ASN A 302 16.34 -5.67 -1.99
CA ASN A 302 15.51 -4.59 -2.48
C ASN A 302 15.00 -4.83 -3.91
N MET A 303 14.94 -6.09 -4.37
CA MET A 303 14.45 -6.40 -5.71
C MET A 303 12.97 -5.99 -5.85
N PRO A 304 12.62 -5.12 -6.81
CA PRO A 304 11.23 -4.90 -7.17
C PRO A 304 10.74 -6.08 -8.02
N GLY A 305 9.65 -6.70 -7.60
CA GLY A 305 9.08 -7.88 -8.25
C GLY A 305 8.32 -8.77 -7.27
N CYS A 306 7.73 -9.83 -7.81
CA CYS A 306 6.97 -10.80 -7.02
C CYS A 306 7.11 -12.21 -7.57
N SER A 307 6.58 -13.18 -6.84
CA SER A 307 6.47 -14.57 -7.24
C SER A 307 5.15 -15.15 -6.77
N ILE A 308 4.63 -16.10 -7.52
CA ILE A 308 3.41 -16.85 -7.18
C ILE A 308 3.82 -18.29 -6.94
N SER A 309 3.49 -18.83 -5.77
CA SER A 309 3.58 -20.26 -5.47
C SER A 309 2.18 -20.86 -5.36
N VAL A 310 2.03 -22.08 -5.87
CA VAL A 310 0.83 -22.91 -5.70
C VAL A 310 1.24 -24.24 -5.11
N LEU A 311 0.58 -24.63 -4.02
CA LEU A 311 0.75 -25.92 -3.35
C LEU A 311 -0.56 -26.69 -3.38
N ARG A 312 -0.55 -27.92 -3.89
CA ARG A 312 -1.71 -28.83 -3.81
C ARG A 312 -2.04 -29.15 -2.34
N LEU A 313 -3.31 -29.07 -1.99
CA LEU A 313 -3.80 -29.33 -0.64
C LEU A 313 -4.60 -30.63 -0.55
N ASN A 314 -4.30 -31.38 0.50
CA ASN A 314 -5.18 -32.36 1.10
C ASN A 314 -5.55 -31.87 2.53
N ASP A 315 -6.39 -32.62 3.23
CA ASP A 315 -6.84 -32.21 4.58
C ASP A 315 -5.71 -32.17 5.60
N GLU A 316 -4.73 -33.08 5.49
CA GLU A 316 -3.56 -33.09 6.38
C GLU A 316 -2.72 -31.82 6.20
N ARG A 317 -2.39 -31.44 4.96
CA ARG A 317 -1.63 -30.23 4.65
C ARG A 317 -2.37 -28.97 5.06
N ALA A 318 -3.68 -28.90 4.79
CA ALA A 318 -4.50 -27.76 5.22
C ALA A 318 -4.45 -27.60 6.75
N ALA A 319 -4.63 -28.70 7.49
CA ALA A 319 -4.56 -28.67 8.96
C ALA A 319 -3.16 -28.32 9.50
N LEU A 320 -2.08 -28.70 8.81
CA LEU A 320 -0.71 -28.35 9.18
C LEU A 320 -0.37 -26.89 8.89
N LEU A 321 -0.87 -26.33 7.78
CA LEU A 321 -0.74 -24.89 7.48
C LEU A 321 -1.46 -24.02 8.52
N ASP A 322 -2.64 -24.46 8.96
CA ASP A 322 -3.45 -23.75 9.96
C ASP A 322 -2.93 -23.90 11.40
N ALA A 323 -2.05 -24.88 11.66
CA ALA A 323 -1.54 -25.12 13.00
C ALA A 323 -0.80 -23.89 13.56
N PRO A 324 -0.90 -23.60 14.87
CA PRO A 324 -0.26 -22.44 15.47
C PRO A 324 1.27 -22.50 15.39
N THR A 325 1.92 -21.33 15.44
CA THR A 325 3.38 -21.22 15.52
C THR A 325 3.80 -19.95 16.27
N GLN A 326 4.99 -19.97 16.89
CA GLN A 326 5.65 -18.81 17.46
C GLN A 326 6.57 -18.08 16.47
N ALA A 327 6.70 -18.59 15.24
CA ALA A 327 7.48 -17.95 14.19
C ALA A 327 6.85 -16.60 13.81
N ARG A 328 7.56 -15.51 14.10
CA ARG A 328 7.06 -14.13 13.97
C ARG A 328 6.65 -13.75 12.54
N ALA A 329 7.29 -14.36 11.53
CA ALA A 329 7.10 -14.00 10.14
C ALA A 329 6.06 -14.87 9.42
N TRP A 330 5.48 -15.86 10.10
CA TRP A 330 4.33 -16.57 9.56
C TRP A 330 3.07 -15.73 9.81
N PRO A 331 2.33 -15.33 8.77
CA PRO A 331 1.17 -14.44 8.94
C PRO A 331 0.02 -15.09 9.74
N GLY A 332 0.05 -16.41 9.93
CA GLY A 332 -1.07 -17.15 10.48
C GLY A 332 -2.28 -17.11 9.55
N GLY A 333 -3.35 -17.81 9.93
CA GLY A 333 -4.57 -17.88 9.14
C GLY A 333 -4.30 -18.31 7.70
N GLY A 334 -5.14 -17.85 6.76
CA GLY A 334 -5.02 -18.19 5.34
C GLY A 334 -6.37 -18.51 4.71
N LEU A 335 -7.43 -18.67 5.50
CA LEU A 335 -8.79 -18.81 4.99
C LEU A 335 -9.14 -17.64 4.06
N VAL A 336 -9.70 -17.97 2.90
CA VAL A 336 -10.02 -17.00 1.87
C VAL A 336 -11.46 -16.52 1.94
N ASN A 337 -11.69 -15.27 1.57
CA ASN A 337 -13.03 -14.81 1.26
C ASN A 337 -13.38 -15.23 -0.18
N THR A 338 -14.27 -16.19 -0.34
CA THR A 338 -14.67 -16.70 -1.66
C THR A 338 -15.65 -15.78 -2.41
N ARG A 339 -16.22 -14.76 -1.76
CA ARG A 339 -17.18 -13.82 -2.38
C ARG A 339 -16.97 -12.38 -1.90
N ILE A 340 -16.54 -11.50 -2.80
CA ILE A 340 -16.47 -10.06 -2.54
C ILE A 340 -17.90 -9.51 -2.52
N ARG A 341 -18.37 -9.02 -1.37
CA ARG A 341 -19.65 -8.34 -1.23
C ARG A 341 -19.44 -6.84 -1.37
N MET A 342 -19.95 -6.25 -2.46
CA MET A 342 -20.04 -4.80 -2.61
C MET A 342 -21.33 -4.33 -1.94
N ALA A 343 -21.25 -3.84 -0.70
CA ALA A 343 -22.40 -3.26 -0.01
C ALA A 343 -22.63 -1.84 -0.53
N ALA A 344 -23.84 -1.56 -1.04
CA ALA A 344 -24.24 -0.19 -1.33
C ALA A 344 -24.58 0.54 -0.03
N ALA A 345 -24.08 1.77 0.14
CA ALA A 345 -24.55 2.65 1.20
C ALA A 345 -26.02 3.01 0.92
N VAL A 346 -26.87 2.96 1.94
CA VAL A 346 -28.28 3.36 1.81
C VAL A 346 -28.34 4.87 1.60
N SER A 347 -28.61 5.32 0.37
CA SER A 347 -28.85 6.74 0.10
C SER A 347 -30.29 7.10 0.50
N GLN A 348 -30.45 8.14 1.31
CA GLN A 348 -31.75 8.78 1.56
C GLN A 348 -31.96 9.91 0.54
N ASP A 349 -32.06 9.59 -0.74
CA ASP A 349 -32.39 10.59 -1.76
C ASP A 349 -33.90 10.68 -1.91
N ALA A 350 -34.53 11.58 -1.15
CA ALA A 350 -35.85 12.08 -1.51
C ALA A 350 -35.66 13.14 -2.59
N SER A 351 -36.20 12.92 -3.79
CA SER A 351 -36.20 13.94 -4.83
C SER A 351 -37.00 15.17 -4.35
N PRO A 352 -36.40 16.37 -4.32
CA PRO A 352 -37.13 17.57 -3.93
C PRO A 352 -38.26 17.87 -4.92
N PRO A 353 -39.36 18.51 -4.48
CA PRO A 353 -40.48 18.83 -5.35
C PRO A 353 -40.07 19.82 -6.47
N PRO A 354 -40.82 19.87 -7.58
CA PRO A 354 -40.60 20.87 -8.63
C PRO A 354 -40.67 22.30 -8.10
N LEU A 355 -39.88 23.20 -8.71
CA LEU A 355 -39.84 24.62 -8.32
C LEU A 355 -41.16 25.34 -8.61
N ASP A 356 -41.60 26.18 -7.68
CA ASP A 356 -42.70 27.13 -7.89
C ASP A 356 -42.25 28.37 -8.68
N ALA A 357 -43.11 29.38 -8.82
CA ALA A 357 -42.78 30.59 -9.59
C ALA A 357 -41.63 31.40 -8.98
N ALA A 358 -41.56 31.51 -7.65
CA ALA A 358 -40.49 32.20 -6.95
C ALA A 358 -39.17 31.43 -7.07
N GLY A 359 -39.21 30.10 -6.95
CA GLY A 359 -38.05 29.25 -7.13
C GLY A 359 -37.49 29.28 -8.55
N ARG A 360 -38.34 29.34 -9.58
CA ARG A 360 -37.88 29.55 -10.96
C ARG A 360 -37.21 30.92 -11.15
N ALA A 361 -37.71 31.96 -10.49
CA ALA A 361 -37.08 33.29 -10.54
C ALA A 361 -35.69 33.29 -9.89
N TRP A 362 -35.51 32.56 -8.78
CA TRP A 362 -34.20 32.35 -8.17
C TRP A 362 -33.27 31.51 -9.04
N ALA A 363 -33.76 30.41 -9.61
CA ALA A 363 -32.98 29.57 -10.51
C ALA A 363 -32.42 30.37 -11.69
N ALA A 364 -33.24 31.22 -12.31
CA ALA A 364 -32.82 32.09 -13.42
C ALA A 364 -31.73 33.11 -13.03
N ARG A 365 -31.53 33.40 -11.74
CA ARG A 365 -30.48 34.30 -11.24
C ARG A 365 -29.23 33.55 -10.77
N LEU A 366 -29.42 32.49 -9.98
CA LEU A 366 -28.34 31.76 -9.30
C LEU A 366 -27.60 30.79 -10.24
N GLN A 367 -28.32 30.10 -11.12
CA GLN A 367 -27.71 29.10 -12.00
C GLN A 367 -26.69 29.71 -12.96
N PRO A 368 -26.97 30.82 -13.68
CA PRO A 368 -25.96 31.45 -14.53
C PRO A 368 -24.72 31.92 -13.75
N ALA A 369 -24.92 32.43 -12.53
CA ALA A 369 -23.83 32.91 -11.69
C ALA A 369 -22.90 31.77 -11.24
N LEU A 370 -23.46 30.64 -10.79
CA LEU A 370 -22.69 29.48 -10.39
C LEU A 370 -22.04 28.77 -11.59
N HIS A 371 -22.70 28.75 -12.76
CA HIS A 371 -22.08 28.26 -13.99
C HIS A 371 -20.89 29.13 -14.43
N ALA A 372 -20.98 30.46 -14.28
CA ALA A 372 -19.85 31.36 -14.54
C ALA A 372 -18.65 31.08 -13.63
N VAL A 373 -18.90 30.80 -12.35
CA VAL A 373 -17.88 30.33 -11.40
C VAL A 373 -17.27 29.01 -11.88
N ALA A 374 -18.09 28.01 -12.23
CA ALA A 374 -17.62 26.72 -12.70
C ALA A 374 -16.73 26.85 -13.93
N GLN A 375 -17.16 27.63 -14.93
CA GLN A 375 -16.38 27.86 -16.14
C GLN A 375 -15.05 28.54 -15.83
N THR A 376 -15.04 29.55 -14.95
CA THR A 376 -13.81 30.25 -14.57
C THR A 376 -12.81 29.32 -13.89
N LEU A 377 -13.28 28.40 -13.03
CA LEU A 377 -12.43 27.41 -12.37
C LEU A 377 -11.86 26.37 -13.35
N ILE A 378 -12.62 26.00 -14.39
CA ILE A 378 -12.14 25.13 -15.48
C ILE A 378 -11.06 25.85 -16.29
N ASP A 379 -11.31 27.10 -16.69
CA ASP A 379 -10.40 27.88 -17.53
C ASP A 379 -9.04 28.12 -16.85
N HIS A 380 -9.00 28.13 -15.52
CA HIS A 380 -7.79 28.35 -14.72
C HIS A 380 -7.23 27.07 -14.06
N GLU A 381 -7.69 25.87 -14.46
CA GLU A 381 -7.22 24.59 -13.90
C GLU A 381 -5.69 24.48 -13.90
N GLN A 382 -5.05 24.76 -15.03
CA GLN A 382 -3.59 24.64 -15.16
C GLN A 382 -2.87 25.66 -14.27
N THR A 383 -3.32 26.92 -14.27
CA THR A 383 -2.72 27.97 -13.43
C THR A 383 -2.78 27.60 -11.95
N LEU A 384 -3.91 27.09 -11.47
CA LEU A 384 -4.05 26.67 -10.08
C LEU A 384 -3.21 25.43 -9.75
N THR A 385 -3.05 24.51 -10.70
CA THR A 385 -2.12 23.36 -10.58
C THR A 385 -0.68 23.83 -10.44
N ASP A 386 -0.25 24.79 -11.27
CA ASP A 386 1.13 25.30 -11.26
C ASP A 386 1.44 26.05 -9.96
N LEU A 387 0.51 26.87 -9.47
CA LEU A 387 0.65 27.60 -8.21
C LEU A 387 0.76 26.64 -7.02
N ASP A 388 -0.06 25.59 -6.98
CA ASP A 388 -0.04 24.61 -5.90
C ASP A 388 1.16 23.66 -6.00
N ALA A 389 1.64 23.33 -7.19
CA ALA A 389 2.87 22.53 -7.35
C ALA A 389 4.11 23.27 -6.82
N ALA A 390 4.11 24.60 -6.84
CA ALA A 390 5.21 25.41 -6.33
C ALA A 390 5.28 25.43 -4.78
N ALA A 391 4.16 25.24 -4.09
CA ALA A 391 4.07 25.41 -2.63
C ALA A 391 3.38 24.25 -1.87
N GLY A 392 2.95 23.21 -2.58
CA GLY A 392 2.08 22.12 -2.12
C GLY A 392 2.31 20.83 -2.91
N ASP A 393 1.25 20.07 -3.16
CA ASP A 393 1.27 18.77 -3.87
C ASP A 393 0.78 18.86 -5.33
N GLY A 394 0.35 20.04 -5.78
CA GLY A 394 -0.01 20.30 -7.18
C GLY A 394 -1.35 19.71 -7.58
N ASP A 395 -2.28 19.54 -6.63
CA ASP A 395 -3.60 18.94 -6.88
C ASP A 395 -4.75 19.96 -6.94
N LEU A 396 -4.49 21.23 -6.59
CA LEU A 396 -5.52 22.25 -6.46
C LEU A 396 -6.34 22.46 -7.74
N GLY A 397 -5.69 22.53 -8.90
CA GLY A 397 -6.40 22.72 -10.17
C GLY A 397 -7.36 21.57 -10.48
N ALA A 398 -6.90 20.33 -10.32
CA ALA A 398 -7.74 19.15 -10.46
C ALA A 398 -8.90 19.14 -9.45
N SER A 399 -8.64 19.60 -8.21
CA SER A 399 -9.66 19.78 -7.18
C SER A 399 -10.72 20.81 -7.57
N MET A 400 -10.32 21.97 -8.10
CA MET A 400 -11.24 23.03 -8.55
C MET A 400 -12.00 22.64 -9.82
N ARG A 401 -11.41 21.85 -10.71
CA ARG A 401 -12.15 21.27 -11.85
C ARG A 401 -13.22 20.28 -11.41
N ARG A 402 -12.93 19.41 -10.44
CA ARG A 402 -13.97 18.54 -9.84
C ARG A 402 -15.07 19.37 -9.18
N ALA A 403 -14.71 20.47 -8.52
CA ALA A 403 -15.68 21.42 -7.96
C ALA A 403 -16.59 22.01 -9.05
N ALA A 404 -15.99 22.49 -10.15
CA ALA A 404 -16.71 23.03 -11.29
C ALA A 404 -17.67 22.03 -11.92
N GLN A 405 -17.22 20.79 -12.15
CA GLN A 405 -18.07 19.73 -12.67
C GLN A 405 -19.27 19.46 -11.75
N ALA A 406 -19.03 19.41 -10.44
CA ALA A 406 -20.09 19.20 -9.46
C ALA A 406 -21.09 20.37 -9.39
N ILE A 407 -20.65 21.61 -9.67
CA ILE A 407 -21.53 22.77 -9.82
C ILE A 407 -22.43 22.62 -11.05
N LEU A 408 -21.84 22.25 -12.20
CA LEU A 408 -22.57 22.08 -13.46
C LEU A 408 -23.58 20.90 -13.42
N GLU A 409 -23.36 19.93 -12.53
CA GLU A 409 -24.23 18.78 -12.31
C GLU A 409 -25.36 19.01 -11.30
N LEU A 410 -25.43 20.19 -10.66
CA LEU A 410 -26.52 20.50 -9.73
C LEU A 410 -27.87 20.51 -10.47
N PRO A 411 -28.91 19.81 -9.96
CA PRO A 411 -30.21 19.80 -10.60
C PRO A 411 -30.88 21.18 -10.51
N ASP A 412 -31.74 21.53 -11.47
CA ASP A 412 -32.45 22.82 -11.49
C ASP A 412 -33.20 23.09 -10.17
N THR A 413 -33.75 22.05 -9.53
CA THR A 413 -34.43 22.13 -8.23
C THR A 413 -33.54 22.60 -7.09
N ALA A 414 -32.21 22.51 -7.21
CA ALA A 414 -31.26 23.01 -6.22
C ALA A 414 -31.30 24.54 -6.08
N TYR A 415 -31.69 25.26 -7.14
CA TYR A 415 -31.63 26.72 -7.19
C TYR A 415 -32.92 27.42 -6.75
N GLY A 416 -33.86 26.68 -6.14
CA GLY A 416 -35.18 27.20 -5.76
C GLY A 416 -35.17 28.27 -4.67
N THR A 417 -34.14 28.30 -3.82
CA THR A 417 -33.93 29.38 -2.85
C THR A 417 -32.44 29.65 -2.69
N PRO A 418 -32.03 30.86 -2.27
CA PRO A 418 -30.64 31.15 -1.93
C PRO A 418 -30.04 30.18 -0.92
N ALA A 419 -30.74 29.93 0.20
CA ALA A 419 -30.29 29.00 1.23
C ALA A 419 -30.19 27.57 0.71
N GLY A 420 -31.19 27.11 -0.05
CA GLY A 420 -31.21 25.77 -0.66
C GLY A 420 -30.07 25.57 -1.66
N ALA A 421 -29.79 26.57 -2.50
CA ALA A 421 -28.70 26.54 -3.47
C ALA A 421 -27.33 26.41 -2.79
N LEU A 422 -27.07 27.20 -1.74
CA LEU A 422 -25.81 27.09 -0.98
C LEU A 422 -25.69 25.73 -0.26
N ALA A 423 -26.77 25.19 0.30
CA ALA A 423 -26.75 23.86 0.93
C ALA A 423 -26.48 22.74 -0.09
N ALA A 424 -27.14 22.78 -1.24
CA ALA A 424 -26.95 21.82 -2.33
C ALA A 424 -25.53 21.90 -2.90
N LEU A 425 -25.01 23.12 -3.09
CA LEU A 425 -23.65 23.36 -3.53
C LEU A 425 -22.64 22.80 -2.50
N GLY A 426 -22.80 23.09 -1.21
CA GLY A 426 -21.94 22.53 -0.16
C GLY A 426 -21.98 20.99 -0.12
N ALA A 427 -23.12 20.38 -0.45
CA ALA A 427 -23.24 18.92 -0.58
C ALA A 427 -22.56 18.35 -1.83
N ALA A 428 -22.63 19.05 -2.97
CA ALA A 428 -21.94 18.67 -4.18
C ALA A 428 -20.41 18.78 -3.99
N LEU A 429 -19.93 19.92 -3.48
CA LEU A 429 -18.50 20.17 -3.32
C LEU A 429 -17.83 19.22 -2.31
N ARG A 430 -18.46 18.88 -1.17
CA ARG A 430 -17.86 17.90 -0.22
C ARG A 430 -17.72 16.49 -0.78
N ARG A 431 -18.54 16.12 -1.79
CA ARG A 431 -18.47 14.80 -2.43
C ARG A 431 -17.44 14.80 -3.56
N ALA A 432 -17.32 15.91 -4.29
CA ALA A 432 -16.47 16.01 -5.46
C ALA A 432 -15.01 16.39 -5.14
N ILE A 433 -14.79 17.14 -4.07
CA ILE A 433 -13.47 17.63 -3.68
C ILE A 433 -12.97 16.82 -2.48
N ALA A 434 -11.90 16.05 -2.69
CA ALA A 434 -11.16 15.38 -1.62
C ALA A 434 -10.16 16.35 -0.95
N GLY A 435 -9.49 15.93 0.13
CA GLY A 435 -8.53 16.78 0.85
C GLY A 435 -9.20 17.86 1.71
N SER A 436 -8.46 18.91 2.06
CA SER A 436 -8.92 19.97 2.99
C SER A 436 -9.93 20.94 2.35
N SER A 437 -9.82 21.20 1.04
CA SER A 437 -10.68 22.12 0.30
C SER A 437 -12.16 21.73 0.32
N GLY A 438 -12.47 20.43 0.25
CA GLY A 438 -13.86 19.93 0.31
C GLY A 438 -14.59 20.32 1.59
N PRO A 439 -14.07 19.95 2.78
CA PRO A 439 -14.61 20.36 4.07
C PRO A 439 -14.71 21.88 4.26
N PHE A 440 -13.73 22.67 3.79
CA PHE A 440 -13.76 24.13 3.91
C PHE A 440 -14.92 24.75 3.14
N TYR A 441 -15.02 24.48 1.83
CA TYR A 441 -16.12 25.01 1.03
C TYR A 441 -17.48 24.51 1.51
N ALA A 442 -17.59 23.23 1.88
CA ALA A 442 -18.83 22.66 2.36
C ALA A 442 -19.33 23.31 3.66
N THR A 443 -18.44 23.50 4.62
CA THR A 443 -18.79 24.11 5.91
C THR A 443 -19.13 25.59 5.74
N ALA A 444 -18.37 26.30 4.91
CA ALA A 444 -18.64 27.70 4.55
C ALA A 444 -20.05 27.87 3.97
N LEU A 445 -20.39 27.09 2.95
CA LEU A 445 -21.67 27.16 2.26
C LEU A 445 -22.83 26.71 3.14
N LEU A 446 -22.64 25.72 4.02
CA LEU A 446 -23.66 25.30 5.00
C LEU A 446 -23.91 26.36 6.09
N ARG A 447 -22.90 27.12 6.51
CA ARG A 447 -23.11 28.24 7.44
C ARG A 447 -23.79 29.43 6.76
N ALA A 448 -23.36 29.78 5.54
CA ALA A 448 -24.02 30.80 4.74
C ALA A 448 -25.49 30.45 4.45
N SER A 449 -25.76 29.19 4.08
CA SER A 449 -27.11 28.66 3.86
C SER A 449 -28.01 28.86 5.09
N ARG A 450 -27.55 28.44 6.27
CA ARG A 450 -28.29 28.62 7.53
C ARG A 450 -28.52 30.10 7.83
N ARG A 451 -27.51 30.95 7.63
CA ARG A 451 -27.65 32.38 7.87
C ARG A 451 -28.73 33.04 7.00
N LEU A 452 -28.84 32.62 5.73
CA LEU A 452 -29.90 33.08 4.83
C LEU A 452 -31.27 32.49 5.18
N ALA A 453 -31.32 31.27 5.72
CA ALA A 453 -32.57 30.65 6.17
C ALA A 453 -33.12 31.31 7.45
N ASP A 454 -32.26 31.70 8.39
CA ASP A 454 -32.64 32.32 9.65
C ASP A 454 -33.13 33.78 9.51
N GLY A 455 -32.78 34.45 8.41
CA GLY A 455 -33.23 35.83 8.08
C GLY A 455 -34.54 35.90 7.28
N ALA A 456 -35.22 34.77 7.08
CA ALA A 456 -36.31 34.60 6.11
C ALA A 456 -37.68 35.19 6.51
N ASP A 457 -37.72 36.23 7.37
CA ASP A 457 -38.96 37.00 7.61
C ASP A 457 -39.39 37.80 6.34
N SER A 458 -38.49 37.98 5.37
CA SER A 458 -38.76 38.53 4.04
C SER A 458 -38.50 37.52 2.91
N ALA A 459 -39.35 37.52 1.87
CA ALA A 459 -39.28 36.58 0.73
C ALA A 459 -38.02 36.70 -0.15
N GLU A 460 -37.21 37.76 0.03
CA GLU A 460 -35.99 38.04 -0.74
C GLU A 460 -34.88 38.54 0.21
N PRO A 461 -33.69 37.89 0.25
CA PRO A 461 -32.59 38.35 1.09
C PRO A 461 -32.04 39.69 0.60
N SER A 462 -31.85 40.63 1.53
CA SER A 462 -31.24 41.92 1.26
C SER A 462 -29.73 41.78 0.97
N PRO A 463 -29.08 42.80 0.38
CA PRO A 463 -27.62 42.82 0.25
C PRO A 463 -26.88 42.62 1.58
N ARG A 464 -27.46 43.09 2.69
CA ARG A 464 -26.90 42.90 4.04
C ARG A 464 -27.00 41.45 4.52
N ASP A 465 -28.06 40.74 4.14
CA ASP A 465 -28.20 39.31 4.46
C ASP A 465 -27.15 38.47 3.72
N TRP A 466 -26.87 38.81 2.46
CA TRP A 466 -25.78 38.20 1.69
C TRP A 466 -24.41 38.50 2.29
N ALA A 467 -24.17 39.74 2.74
CA ALA A 467 -22.91 40.09 3.42
C ALA A 467 -22.74 39.32 4.73
N ALA A 468 -23.80 39.18 5.53
CA ALA A 468 -23.77 38.40 6.76
C ALA A 468 -23.58 36.90 6.49
N ALA A 469 -24.19 36.35 5.44
CA ALA A 469 -23.99 34.98 5.01
C ALA A 469 -22.56 34.73 4.52
N PHE A 470 -21.99 35.66 3.75
CA PHE A 470 -20.60 35.59 3.31
C PHE A 470 -19.64 35.64 4.51
N ARG A 471 -19.88 36.53 5.48
CA ARG A 471 -19.09 36.61 6.72
C ARG A 471 -19.12 35.29 7.48
N ALA A 472 -20.31 34.72 7.68
CA ALA A 472 -20.48 33.42 8.31
C ALA A 472 -19.77 32.28 7.56
N ALA A 473 -19.66 32.37 6.23
CA ALA A 473 -18.92 31.42 5.40
C ALA A 473 -17.41 31.49 5.66
N VAL A 474 -16.85 32.71 5.66
CA VAL A 474 -15.42 32.95 5.90
C VAL A 474 -15.02 32.54 7.32
N ASP A 475 -15.85 32.90 8.31
CA ASP A 475 -15.60 32.56 9.71
C ASP A 475 -15.62 31.02 9.91
N ALA A 476 -16.49 30.31 9.17
CA ALA A 476 -16.52 28.85 9.16
C ALA A 476 -15.20 28.22 8.70
N ILE A 477 -14.57 28.81 7.67
CA ILE A 477 -13.30 28.33 7.13
C ILE A 477 -12.19 28.55 8.15
N SER A 478 -12.14 29.75 8.75
CA SER A 478 -11.17 30.08 9.80
C SER A 478 -11.31 29.17 11.01
N GLU A 479 -12.54 28.96 11.52
CA GLU A 479 -12.78 28.08 12.67
C GLU A 479 -12.46 26.61 12.39
N LEU A 480 -12.79 26.09 11.20
CA LEU A 480 -12.52 24.70 10.85
C LEU A 480 -11.03 24.46 10.60
N GLY A 481 -10.35 25.40 9.96
CA GLY A 481 -8.94 25.28 9.56
C GLY A 481 -7.94 25.76 10.59
N GLY A 482 -8.37 26.57 11.58
CA GLY A 482 -7.50 27.23 12.56
C GLY A 482 -6.61 28.34 11.99
N ALA A 483 -6.73 28.66 10.71
CA ALA A 483 -5.95 29.69 10.02
C ALA A 483 -6.62 31.06 10.09
N GLN A 484 -5.83 32.11 9.91
CA GLN A 484 -6.26 33.51 9.86
C GLN A 484 -5.71 34.20 8.61
N ALA A 485 -6.22 35.39 8.31
CA ALA A 485 -5.56 36.28 7.35
C ALA A 485 -4.15 36.60 7.84
N GLY A 486 -3.17 36.50 6.96
CA GLY A 486 -1.73 36.55 7.21
C GLY A 486 -1.04 35.18 7.23
N ASP A 487 -1.79 34.08 7.24
CA ASP A 487 -1.21 32.72 7.30
C ASP A 487 -0.89 32.11 5.92
N ARG A 488 -1.16 32.86 4.84
CA ARG A 488 -0.98 32.44 3.44
C ARG A 488 -1.91 31.29 3.05
N THR A 489 -3.20 31.59 3.01
CA THR A 489 -4.28 30.67 2.64
C THR A 489 -5.37 31.42 1.87
N MET A 490 -6.43 30.71 1.48
CA MET A 490 -7.64 31.33 0.91
C MET A 490 -8.26 32.43 1.79
N LEU A 491 -7.99 32.46 3.10
CA LEU A 491 -8.47 33.51 4.00
C LEU A 491 -7.87 34.88 3.69
N ASP A 492 -6.69 34.93 3.07
CA ASP A 492 -6.04 36.18 2.66
C ASP A 492 -6.79 36.89 1.54
N ALA A 493 -7.55 36.16 0.73
CA ALA A 493 -8.49 36.75 -0.22
C ALA A 493 -9.88 36.95 0.41
N LEU A 494 -10.38 35.97 1.16
CA LEU A 494 -11.74 35.97 1.70
C LEU A 494 -12.00 37.05 2.74
N VAL A 495 -11.10 37.22 3.72
CA VAL A 495 -11.29 38.16 4.83
C VAL A 495 -11.31 39.61 4.32
N PRO A 496 -10.35 40.07 3.50
CA PRO A 496 -10.41 41.41 2.92
C PRO A 496 -11.65 41.62 2.04
N ALA A 497 -12.07 40.60 1.28
CA ALA A 497 -13.23 40.68 0.40
C ALA A 497 -14.52 40.96 1.18
N VAL A 498 -14.83 40.14 2.18
CA VAL A 498 -16.08 40.29 2.94
C VAL A 498 -16.08 41.55 3.82
N ASP A 499 -14.92 41.96 4.33
CA ASP A 499 -14.77 43.22 5.06
C ASP A 499 -15.01 44.43 4.15
N ALA A 500 -14.48 44.40 2.91
CA ALA A 500 -14.71 45.44 1.93
C ALA A 500 -16.18 45.49 1.49
N PHE A 501 -16.81 44.33 1.31
CA PHE A 501 -18.22 44.23 0.95
C PHE A 501 -19.11 44.87 2.03
N GLY A 502 -18.91 44.49 3.30
CA GLY A 502 -19.66 45.04 4.43
C GLY A 502 -19.50 46.56 4.55
N ARG A 503 -18.25 47.06 4.54
CA ARG A 503 -17.97 48.50 4.60
C ARG A 503 -18.60 49.30 3.45
N ALA A 504 -18.59 48.74 2.24
CA ALA A 504 -19.18 49.40 1.08
C ALA A 504 -20.70 49.53 1.21
N LEU A 505 -21.37 48.51 1.74
CA LEU A 505 -22.82 48.54 2.01
C LEU A 505 -23.18 49.46 3.19
N ASP A 506 -22.32 49.59 4.20
CA ASP A 506 -22.50 50.55 5.29
C ASP A 506 -22.37 52.01 4.82
N GLY A 507 -21.61 52.24 3.75
CA GLY A 507 -21.50 53.54 3.08
C GLY A 507 -22.55 53.80 2.00
N ASP A 508 -23.67 53.06 2.03
CA ASP A 508 -24.80 53.17 1.10
C ASP A 508 -24.44 53.02 -0.39
N ARG A 509 -23.36 52.29 -0.73
CA ARG A 509 -23.07 51.94 -2.12
C ARG A 509 -24.07 50.91 -2.63
N ASP A 510 -24.36 50.96 -3.93
CA ASP A 510 -25.17 49.94 -4.59
C ASP A 510 -24.48 48.56 -4.53
N PRO A 511 -25.23 47.44 -4.58
CA PRO A 511 -24.68 46.10 -4.41
C PRO A 511 -23.58 45.73 -5.41
N ALA A 512 -23.70 46.19 -6.67
CA ALA A 512 -22.71 45.90 -7.70
C ALA A 512 -21.39 46.62 -7.41
N SER A 513 -21.43 47.90 -7.04
CA SER A 513 -20.24 48.66 -6.61
C SER A 513 -19.63 48.11 -5.32
N ALA A 514 -20.45 47.63 -4.38
CA ALA A 514 -19.98 46.99 -3.15
C ALA A 514 -19.26 45.66 -3.44
N TRP A 515 -19.81 44.84 -4.33
CA TRP A 515 -19.17 43.58 -4.74
C TRP A 515 -17.89 43.81 -5.54
N ALA A 516 -17.84 44.83 -6.40
CA ALA A 516 -16.62 45.22 -7.09
C ALA A 516 -15.48 45.53 -6.10
N ALA A 517 -15.78 46.26 -5.02
CA ALA A 517 -14.82 46.53 -3.95
C ALA A 517 -14.35 45.25 -3.23
N ALA A 518 -15.25 44.27 -3.07
CA ALA A 518 -14.92 42.96 -2.50
C ALA A 518 -13.95 42.18 -3.41
N VAL A 519 -14.21 42.14 -4.72
CA VAL A 519 -13.36 41.49 -5.72
C VAL A 519 -11.96 42.12 -5.72
N GLU A 520 -11.87 43.44 -5.78
CA GLU A 520 -10.57 44.13 -5.75
C GLU A 520 -9.79 43.86 -4.45
N ALA A 521 -10.49 43.77 -3.31
CA ALA A 521 -9.86 43.43 -2.04
C ALA A 521 -9.36 41.99 -2.01
N ALA A 522 -10.12 41.05 -2.58
CA ALA A 522 -9.70 39.65 -2.71
C ALA A 522 -8.45 39.50 -3.57
N GLU A 523 -8.40 40.23 -4.70
CA GLU A 523 -7.26 40.20 -5.62
C GLU A 523 -5.99 40.75 -5.00
N ARG A 524 -6.10 41.90 -4.32
CA ARG A 524 -4.98 42.46 -3.56
C ARG A 524 -4.51 41.49 -2.48
N GLY A 525 -5.44 40.91 -1.72
CA GLY A 525 -5.12 39.92 -0.70
C GLY A 525 -4.39 38.70 -1.25
N ALA A 526 -4.89 38.15 -2.37
CA ALA A 526 -4.22 37.06 -3.09
C ALA A 526 -2.82 37.44 -3.59
N GLU A 527 -2.63 38.65 -4.10
CA GLU A 527 -1.33 39.13 -4.58
C GLU A 527 -0.33 39.33 -3.42
N GLU A 528 -0.80 39.85 -2.27
CA GLU A 528 0.01 40.05 -1.06
C GLU A 528 0.57 38.73 -0.50
N THR A 529 -0.13 37.60 -0.70
CA THR A 529 0.35 36.27 -0.28
C THR A 529 1.71 35.88 -0.89
N THR A 530 2.10 36.48 -2.02
CA THR A 530 3.41 36.28 -2.65
C THR A 530 4.57 36.58 -1.69
N ARG A 531 4.36 37.53 -0.76
CA ARG A 531 5.37 38.00 0.19
C ARG A 531 5.18 37.44 1.60
N MET A 532 4.17 36.61 1.82
CA MET A 532 3.84 36.08 3.15
C MET A 532 4.60 34.79 3.44
N THR A 533 5.10 34.65 4.67
CA THR A 533 5.60 33.37 5.16
C THR A 533 4.40 32.48 5.52
N PRO A 534 4.26 31.27 4.94
CA PRO A 534 3.13 30.41 5.24
C PRO A 534 3.19 29.89 6.68
N ARG A 535 2.06 29.99 7.38
CA ARG A 535 1.90 29.54 8.78
C ARG A 535 0.88 28.42 8.94
N ALA A 536 0.10 28.17 7.89
CA ALA A 536 -0.86 27.08 7.82
C ALA A 536 -0.69 26.27 6.52
N GLY A 537 -1.35 25.11 6.46
CA GLY A 537 -1.36 24.22 5.28
C GLY A 537 0.00 23.58 4.99
N ARG A 538 0.08 22.84 3.88
CA ARG A 538 1.31 22.15 3.45
C ARG A 538 2.47 23.11 3.15
N ALA A 539 2.16 24.32 2.70
CA ALA A 539 3.16 25.35 2.41
C ALA A 539 3.98 25.73 3.66
N SER A 540 3.41 25.64 4.86
CA SER A 540 4.13 25.92 6.12
C SER A 540 5.36 25.01 6.33
N TYR A 541 5.37 23.80 5.75
CA TYR A 541 6.49 22.87 5.86
C TYR A 541 7.70 23.29 5.02
N LEU A 542 7.48 24.11 3.99
CA LEU A 542 8.52 24.61 3.09
C LEU A 542 9.21 25.88 3.61
N GLY A 543 8.59 26.58 4.57
CA GLY A 543 9.13 27.82 5.15
C GLY A 543 9.36 28.89 4.09
N GLU A 544 10.54 29.53 4.11
CA GLU A 544 10.92 30.60 3.17
C GLU A 544 10.92 30.16 1.70
N ARG A 545 11.06 28.86 1.41
CA ARG A 545 11.07 28.34 0.03
C ARG A 545 9.72 28.47 -0.68
N ALA A 546 8.66 28.72 0.06
CA ALA A 546 7.34 28.92 -0.50
C ALA A 546 7.07 30.39 -0.88
N ILE A 547 7.92 31.33 -0.47
CA ILE A 547 7.80 32.77 -0.79
C ILE A 547 8.16 33.00 -2.26
N GLY A 548 7.46 33.92 -2.92
CA GLY A 548 7.72 34.32 -4.32
C GLY A 548 6.62 33.92 -5.31
N THR A 549 5.64 33.14 -4.86
CA THR A 549 4.46 32.76 -5.65
C THR A 549 3.19 33.01 -4.83
N PRO A 550 2.11 33.57 -5.43
CA PRO A 550 0.82 33.68 -4.77
C PRO A 550 0.30 32.34 -4.24
N ASP A 551 -0.47 32.36 -3.16
CA ASP A 551 -1.20 31.18 -2.67
C ASP A 551 -2.29 30.77 -3.66
N GLY A 552 -2.26 29.51 -4.09
CA GLY A 552 -3.24 28.99 -5.05
C GLY A 552 -4.68 29.08 -4.52
N GLY A 553 -4.89 28.88 -3.21
CA GLY A 553 -6.21 28.98 -2.58
C GLY A 553 -6.77 30.41 -2.62
N ALA A 554 -5.94 31.40 -2.31
CA ALA A 554 -6.31 32.82 -2.38
C ALA A 554 -6.60 33.27 -3.83
N VAL A 555 -5.81 32.81 -4.80
CA VAL A 555 -6.05 33.07 -6.23
C VAL A 555 -7.33 32.40 -6.73
N ALA A 556 -7.60 31.15 -6.33
CA ALA A 556 -8.87 30.50 -6.66
C ALA A 556 -10.07 31.29 -6.13
N VAL A 557 -9.95 31.88 -4.93
CA VAL A 557 -10.98 32.76 -4.35
C VAL A 557 -11.22 34.00 -5.17
N SER A 558 -10.17 34.71 -5.59
CA SER A 558 -10.33 35.91 -6.40
C SER A 558 -11.01 35.61 -7.75
N TYR A 559 -10.69 34.47 -8.37
CA TYR A 559 -11.32 34.01 -9.60
C TYR A 559 -12.83 33.83 -9.47
N TRP A 560 -13.30 33.05 -8.50
CA TRP A 560 -14.75 32.82 -8.39
C TRP A 560 -15.51 34.05 -7.87
N LEU A 561 -14.90 34.91 -7.04
CA LEU A 561 -15.51 36.19 -6.66
C LEU A 561 -15.70 37.11 -7.88
N ARG A 562 -14.67 37.22 -8.73
CA ARG A 562 -14.73 38.00 -9.98
C ARG A 562 -15.76 37.45 -10.95
N ALA A 563 -15.87 36.13 -11.07
CA ALA A 563 -16.86 35.47 -11.94
C ALA A 563 -18.31 35.86 -11.60
N LEU A 564 -18.59 36.18 -10.34
CA LEU A 564 -19.91 36.61 -9.88
C LEU A 564 -20.23 38.09 -10.20
N LEU A 565 -19.24 38.91 -10.54
CA LEU A 565 -19.41 40.37 -10.72
C LEU A 565 -20.54 40.76 -11.70
N PRO A 566 -20.74 40.11 -12.86
CA PRO A 566 -21.84 40.44 -13.79
C PRO A 566 -23.23 40.04 -13.26
N HIS A 567 -23.29 39.27 -12.18
CA HIS A 567 -24.50 38.65 -11.64
C HIS A 567 -24.99 39.30 -10.35
N VAL A 568 -24.22 40.21 -9.74
CA VAL A 568 -24.62 40.98 -8.56
C VAL A 568 -25.25 42.31 -9.02
N ARG A 569 -26.46 42.62 -8.53
CA ARG A 569 -27.25 43.80 -8.92
C ARG A 569 -27.87 44.48 -7.71
#